data_AF-A0A847LRC6-F1
#
_entry.id   AF-A0A847LRC6-F1
#
_cell.length_a   1.000
_cell.length_b   1.000
_cell.length_c   1.000
_cell.angle_alpha   90.00
_cell.angle_beta   90.00
_cell.angle_gamma   90.00
#
_symmetry.space_group_name_H-M   'P 1'
#
loop_
_entity.id
_entity.type
_entity.pdbx_description
1 polymer ?
#
loop_
_entity_poly.entity_id
_entity_poly.type
_entity_poly.pdbx_seq_one_letter_code
_entity_poly.pdbx_strand_id
1 'polypeptide(L)'
;MRSKDPQTQVGSVIVDENHRIVSLGYNGMPRGIDDDNLPWGHGEGLDSKYLYVCHAEFNAVLNVRSGASIEGCTIYSTLFPCNECAKAIIQSGIKEVVYDSDKYADSITTIASKRLFDLAGVKYRQYKGRRPYIQYK
;
A
#
# COMPACT_ATOMS: atom_id res chain seq x y z
N MET A 1 -1.15 14.62 -10.20
CA MET A 1 -0.76 13.40 -9.45
C MET A 1 -1.79 13.17 -8.35
N ARG A 2 -2.12 11.94 -7.95
CA ARG A 2 -3.24 11.69 -6.98
C ARG A 2 -2.83 11.68 -5.51
N SER A 3 -1.65 11.15 -5.17
CA SER A 3 -1.07 11.39 -3.84
C SER A 3 -0.60 12.84 -3.75
N LYS A 4 -0.94 13.50 -2.64
CA LYS A 4 -0.51 14.87 -2.32
C LYS A 4 0.70 14.90 -1.37
N ASP A 5 1.23 13.75 -0.95
CA ASP A 5 2.47 13.70 -0.18
C ASP A 5 3.64 14.22 -1.04
N PRO A 6 4.32 15.31 -0.66
CA PRO A 6 5.36 15.92 -1.48
C PRO A 6 6.65 15.07 -1.54
N GLN A 7 6.84 14.12 -0.63
CA GLN A 7 8.09 13.38 -0.48
C GLN A 7 8.01 11.95 -0.96
N THR A 8 6.88 11.26 -0.75
CA THR A 8 6.76 9.84 -1.09
C THR A 8 5.39 9.54 -1.64
N GLN A 9 5.33 9.24 -2.93
CA GLN A 9 4.10 8.82 -3.61
C GLN A 9 4.12 7.30 -3.79
N VAL A 10 3.19 6.62 -3.12
CA VAL A 10 2.99 5.17 -3.20
C VAL A 10 1.64 4.89 -3.85
N GLY A 11 1.61 3.90 -4.73
CA GLY A 11 0.38 3.39 -5.34
C GLY A 11 0.26 1.89 -5.12
N SER A 12 -0.98 1.43 -4.96
CA SER A 12 -1.31 0.01 -4.82
C SER A 12 -2.55 -0.35 -5.62
N VAL A 13 -2.56 -1.54 -6.21
CA VAL A 13 -3.69 -2.11 -6.96
C VAL A 13 -3.93 -3.54 -6.52
N ILE A 14 -5.19 -3.90 -6.30
CA ILE A 14 -5.61 -5.26 -5.99
C ILE A 14 -6.23 -5.88 -7.24
N VAL A 15 -5.77 -7.08 -7.57
CA VAL A 15 -6.11 -7.79 -8.80
C VAL A 15 -6.60 -9.20 -8.46
N ASP A 16 -7.69 -9.62 -9.10
CA ASP A 16 -8.25 -10.96 -8.95
C ASP A 16 -7.49 -12.02 -9.78
N GLU A 17 -7.90 -13.28 -9.65
CA GLU A 17 -7.36 -14.42 -10.41
C GLU A 17 -7.55 -14.30 -11.94
N ASN A 18 -8.52 -13.49 -12.38
CA ASN A 18 -8.80 -13.23 -13.79
C ASN A 18 -8.04 -12.00 -14.32
N HIS A 19 -7.06 -11.51 -13.55
CA HIS A 19 -6.26 -10.32 -13.87
C HIS A 19 -7.07 -9.02 -14.00
N ARG A 20 -8.22 -8.93 -13.30
CA ARG A 20 -9.05 -7.73 -13.27
C ARG A 20 -8.74 -6.89 -12.05
N ILE A 21 -8.71 -5.57 -12.23
CA ILE A 21 -8.54 -4.63 -11.13
C ILE A 21 -9.82 -4.60 -10.30
N VAL A 22 -9.70 -4.96 -9.02
CA VAL A 22 -10.81 -4.95 -8.04
C VAL A 22 -10.81 -3.66 -7.24
N SER A 23 -9.63 -3.18 -6.84
CA SER A 23 -9.47 -1.98 -6.04
C SER A 23 -8.13 -1.30 -6.27
N LEU A 24 -8.07 -0.01 -5.95
CA LEU A 24 -6.92 0.87 -6.11
C LEU A 24 -6.74 1.72 -4.85
N GLY A 25 -5.50 2.07 -4.53
CA GLY A 25 -5.17 2.97 -3.44
C GLY A 25 -3.90 3.76 -3.73
N TYR A 26 -3.82 4.94 -3.11
CA TYR A 26 -2.62 5.78 -3.04
C TYR A 26 -2.55 6.38 -1.64
N ASN A 27 -1.36 6.79 -1.20
CA ASN A 27 -1.22 7.38 0.12
C ASN A 27 -1.81 8.81 0.17
N GLY A 28 -2.53 9.11 1.25
CA GLY A 28 -3.26 10.36 1.44
C GLY A 28 -3.85 10.47 2.84
N MET A 29 -4.40 11.64 3.20
CA MET A 29 -5.14 11.79 4.47
C MET A 29 -6.46 11.01 4.43
N PRO A 30 -7.07 10.74 5.60
CA PRO A 30 -8.35 10.04 5.67
C PRO A 30 -9.45 10.78 4.91
N ARG A 31 -10.44 10.02 4.40
CA ARG A 31 -11.54 10.58 3.60
C ARG A 31 -12.29 11.67 4.37
N GLY A 32 -12.54 12.80 3.69
CA GLY A 32 -13.31 13.93 4.23
C GLY A 32 -12.49 14.89 5.09
N ILE A 33 -11.19 14.66 5.27
CA ILE A 33 -10.28 15.61 5.90
C ILE A 33 -9.51 16.34 4.79
N ASP A 34 -9.46 17.67 4.86
CA ASP A 34 -8.63 18.45 3.94
C ASP A 34 -7.14 18.20 4.25
N ASP A 35 -6.36 18.02 3.20
CA ASP A 35 -4.93 17.75 3.29
C ASP A 35 -4.15 18.97 3.80
N ASP A 36 -4.73 20.17 3.72
CA ASP A 36 -4.14 21.40 4.25
C ASP A 36 -4.34 21.55 5.76
N ASN A 37 -5.23 20.74 6.37
CA ASN A 37 -5.49 20.77 7.81
C ASN A 37 -4.55 19.88 8.63
N LEU A 38 -3.70 19.08 7.97
CA LEU A 38 -2.83 18.11 8.62
C LEU A 38 -1.39 18.25 8.14
N PRO A 39 -0.40 17.98 9.01
CA PRO A 39 1.00 18.14 8.66
C PRO A 39 1.43 17.07 7.64
N TRP A 40 2.20 17.50 6.64
CA TRP A 40 2.93 16.62 5.71
C TRP A 40 4.41 16.43 6.08
N GLY A 41 4.85 17.07 7.18
CA GLY A 41 6.21 17.03 7.66
C GLY A 41 6.54 15.81 8.52
N HIS A 42 7.83 15.65 8.81
CA HIS A 42 8.38 14.64 9.72
C HIS A 42 8.57 15.21 11.14
N GLY A 43 7.66 16.07 11.59
CA GLY A 43 7.71 16.63 12.94
C GLY A 43 7.57 15.55 14.02
N GLU A 44 7.74 15.95 15.28
CA GLU A 44 7.51 15.08 16.44
C GLU A 44 6.08 15.20 16.94
N GLY A 45 5.59 14.15 17.60
CA GLY A 45 4.23 14.14 18.16
C GLY A 45 3.16 14.43 17.10
N LEU A 46 2.26 15.37 17.40
CA LEU A 46 1.13 15.74 16.54
C LEU A 46 1.54 16.47 15.26
N ASP A 47 2.79 16.94 15.13
CA ASP A 47 3.30 17.57 13.90
C ASP A 47 3.81 16.55 12.87
N SER A 48 3.69 15.25 13.18
CA SER A 48 4.14 14.16 12.35
C SER A 48 3.06 13.66 11.40
N LYS A 49 3.31 13.67 10.09
CA LYS A 49 2.38 13.09 9.11
C LYS A 49 2.08 11.61 9.36
N TYR A 50 3.03 10.90 9.96
CA TYR A 50 2.96 9.45 10.19
C TYR A 50 1.79 9.03 11.09
N LEU A 51 1.23 9.96 11.86
CA LEU A 51 0.04 9.70 12.68
C LEU A 51 -1.26 9.72 11.87
N TYR A 52 -1.29 10.41 10.72
CA TYR A 52 -2.52 10.71 10.01
C TYR A 52 -2.59 10.07 8.62
N VAL A 53 -1.45 9.90 7.96
CA VAL A 53 -1.40 9.42 6.58
C VAL A 53 -1.88 7.97 6.49
N CYS A 54 -2.84 7.73 5.60
CA CYS A 54 -3.23 6.38 5.22
C CYS A 54 -2.33 5.91 4.07
N HIS A 55 -1.74 4.73 4.23
CA HIS A 55 -0.89 4.13 3.20
C HIS A 55 -1.70 3.65 2.00
N ALA A 56 -1.03 3.48 0.86
CA ALA A 56 -1.68 3.10 -0.39
C ALA A 56 -2.35 1.73 -0.33
N GLU A 57 -1.71 0.76 0.33
CA GLU A 57 -2.18 -0.60 0.58
C GLU A 57 -3.42 -0.59 1.48
N PHE A 58 -3.36 0.19 2.56
CA PHE A 58 -4.47 0.36 3.49
C PHE A 58 -5.69 0.94 2.76
N ASN A 59 -5.48 1.99 1.99
CA ASN A 59 -6.53 2.57 1.14
C ASN A 59 -7.02 1.58 0.08
N ALA A 60 -6.16 0.79 -0.56
CA ALA A 60 -6.59 -0.21 -1.54
C ALA A 60 -7.50 -1.28 -0.93
N VAL A 61 -7.20 -1.75 0.29
CA VAL A 61 -8.05 -2.70 1.03
C VAL A 61 -9.38 -2.05 1.43
N LEU A 62 -9.37 -0.81 1.93
CA LEU A 62 -10.59 -0.12 2.36
C LEU A 62 -11.46 0.43 1.21
N ASN A 63 -10.88 0.61 0.02
CA ASN A 63 -11.60 1.11 -1.16
C ASN A 63 -12.40 0.03 -1.89
N VAL A 64 -12.33 -1.24 -1.45
CA VAL A 64 -13.09 -2.34 -2.04
C VAL A 64 -14.58 -2.01 -2.03
N ARG A 65 -15.23 -2.14 -3.19
CA ARG A 65 -16.65 -1.82 -3.35
C ARG A 65 -17.49 -2.84 -2.60
N SER A 66 -18.61 -2.39 -2.04
CA SER A 66 -19.59 -3.26 -1.39
C SER A 66 -19.98 -4.44 -2.29
N GLY A 67 -19.82 -5.66 -1.78
CA GLY A 67 -20.12 -6.90 -2.49
C GLY A 67 -18.96 -7.51 -3.29
N ALA A 68 -17.84 -6.82 -3.44
CA ALA A 68 -16.61 -7.41 -3.99
C ALA A 68 -15.79 -8.09 -2.87
N SER A 69 -15.31 -9.30 -3.14
CA SER A 69 -14.32 -9.97 -2.30
C SER A 69 -12.91 -9.71 -2.84
N ILE A 70 -11.95 -9.56 -1.93
CA ILE A 70 -10.51 -9.55 -2.24
C ILE A 70 -9.78 -10.75 -1.63
N GLU A 71 -10.52 -11.73 -1.13
CA GLU A 71 -9.96 -13.00 -0.71
C GLU A 71 -9.32 -13.72 -1.91
N GLY A 72 -8.13 -14.29 -1.73
CA GLY A 72 -7.40 -14.95 -2.81
C GLY A 72 -6.69 -14.00 -3.78
N CYS A 73 -6.95 -12.69 -3.71
CA CYS A 73 -6.38 -11.73 -4.65
C CYS A 73 -4.87 -11.52 -4.47
N THR A 74 -4.27 -10.82 -5.45
CA THR A 74 -2.91 -10.30 -5.41
C THR A 74 -2.92 -8.79 -5.27
N ILE A 75 -2.10 -8.23 -4.39
CA ILE A 75 -1.86 -6.79 -4.31
C ILE A 75 -0.51 -6.46 -4.96
N TYR A 76 -0.50 -5.50 -5.87
CA TYR A 76 0.69 -4.90 -6.45
C TYR A 76 0.91 -3.54 -5.82
N SER A 77 2.11 -3.26 -5.31
CA SER A 77 2.46 -1.97 -4.71
C SER A 77 3.79 -1.43 -5.23
N THR A 78 3.95 -0.12 -5.25
CA THR A 78 5.22 0.51 -5.65
C THR A 78 6.29 0.41 -4.56
N LEU A 79 5.91 0.14 -3.31
CA LEU A 79 6.82 -0.02 -2.16
C LEU A 79 6.43 -1.28 -1.37
N PHE A 80 7.40 -1.91 -0.71
CA PHE A 80 7.12 -3.02 0.19
C PHE A 80 6.23 -2.56 1.37
N PRO A 81 5.15 -3.31 1.72
CA PRO A 81 4.23 -2.89 2.77
C PRO A 81 4.86 -2.82 4.15
N CYS A 82 4.43 -1.85 4.96
CA CYS A 82 4.76 -1.84 6.39
C CYS A 82 3.97 -2.90 7.16
N ASN A 83 4.34 -3.15 8.41
CA ASN A 83 3.70 -4.17 9.26
C ASN A 83 2.18 -3.91 9.49
N GLU A 84 1.74 -2.65 9.59
CA GLU A 84 0.29 -2.36 9.74
C GLU A 84 -0.48 -2.67 8.44
N CYS A 85 0.09 -2.34 7.28
CA CYS A 85 -0.49 -2.72 6.00
C CYS A 85 -0.50 -4.25 5.82
N ALA A 86 0.55 -4.94 6.28
CA ALA A 86 0.62 -6.39 6.24
C ALA A 86 -0.52 -7.04 7.04
N LYS A 87 -0.83 -6.53 8.24
CA LYS A 87 -1.99 -6.99 9.02
C LYS A 87 -3.29 -6.85 8.23
N ALA A 88 -3.52 -5.68 7.61
CA ALA A 88 -4.72 -5.43 6.82
C ALA A 88 -4.80 -6.37 5.59
N ILE A 89 -3.70 -6.55 4.88
CA ILE A 89 -3.59 -7.46 3.73
C ILE A 89 -3.93 -8.89 4.15
N ILE A 90 -3.32 -9.39 5.22
CA ILE A 90 -3.56 -10.75 5.75
C ILE A 90 -5.03 -10.93 6.15
N GLN A 91 -5.56 -9.99 6.95
CA GLN A 91 -6.95 -10.06 7.43
C GLN A 91 -7.99 -9.96 6.31
N SER A 92 -7.63 -9.32 5.19
CA SER A 92 -8.50 -9.23 4.00
C SER A 92 -8.50 -10.48 3.13
N GLY A 93 -7.66 -11.48 3.42
CA GLY A 93 -7.60 -12.74 2.68
C GLY A 93 -6.75 -12.71 1.41
N ILE A 94 -6.04 -11.61 1.12
CA ILE A 94 -5.08 -11.51 0.01
C ILE A 94 -3.95 -12.54 0.20
N LYS A 95 -3.53 -13.19 -0.90
CA LYS A 95 -2.56 -14.31 -0.85
C LYS A 95 -1.20 -14.01 -1.46
N GLU A 96 -1.08 -12.92 -2.21
CA GLU A 96 0.20 -12.53 -2.80
C GLU A 96 0.41 -11.00 -2.78
N VAL A 97 1.63 -10.58 -2.47
CA VAL A 97 2.12 -9.21 -2.55
C VAL A 97 3.22 -9.11 -3.60
N VAL A 98 3.04 -8.26 -4.60
CA VAL A 98 4.06 -7.95 -5.60
C VAL A 98 4.50 -6.50 -5.40
N TYR A 99 5.78 -6.24 -5.21
CA TYR A 99 6.28 -4.90 -4.91
C TYR A 99 7.39 -4.46 -5.86
N ASP A 100 7.50 -3.17 -6.19
CA ASP A 100 8.60 -2.66 -7.03
C ASP A 100 9.89 -2.40 -6.23
N SER A 101 9.79 -1.71 -5.09
CA SER A 101 10.94 -1.32 -4.26
C SER A 101 10.86 -1.88 -2.84
N ASP A 102 11.99 -2.37 -2.32
CA ASP A 102 12.20 -2.72 -0.91
C ASP A 102 13.32 -1.86 -0.28
N LYS A 103 13.30 -0.56 -0.56
CA LYS A 103 14.34 0.40 -0.09
C LYS A 103 14.45 0.54 1.44
N TYR A 104 13.49 0.00 2.19
CA TYR A 104 13.48 0.00 3.66
C TYR A 104 13.57 -1.43 4.23
N ALA A 105 14.22 -2.35 3.50
CA ALA A 105 14.32 -3.77 3.83
C ALA A 105 14.76 -4.05 5.29
N ASP A 106 15.68 -3.24 5.81
CA ASP A 106 16.29 -3.41 7.13
C ASP A 106 15.52 -2.70 8.26
N SER A 107 14.45 -1.98 7.93
CA SER A 107 13.62 -1.33 8.94
C SER A 107 12.86 -2.37 9.78
N ILE A 108 12.68 -2.07 11.08
CA ILE A 108 11.95 -2.96 12.00
C ILE A 108 10.52 -3.24 11.48
N THR A 109 9.87 -2.24 10.88
CA THR A 109 8.52 -2.37 10.32
C THR A 109 8.49 -3.30 9.11
N THR A 110 9.47 -3.23 8.21
CA THR A 110 9.58 -4.16 7.07
C THR A 110 9.94 -5.58 7.52
N ILE A 111 10.86 -5.73 8.47
CA ILE A 111 11.22 -7.04 9.02
C ILE A 111 10.00 -7.70 9.68
N ALA A 112 9.26 -6.95 10.49
CA ALA A 112 8.02 -7.41 11.10
C ALA A 112 6.97 -7.77 10.04
N SER A 113 6.83 -6.96 8.98
CA SER A 113 5.95 -7.26 7.84
C SER A 113 6.30 -8.59 7.16
N LYS A 114 7.57 -8.83 6.83
CA LYS A 114 8.02 -10.10 6.22
C LYS A 114 7.69 -11.28 7.11
N ARG A 115 7.98 -11.18 8.42
CA ARG A 115 7.64 -12.21 9.41
C ARG A 115 6.13 -12.49 9.48
N LEU A 116 5.30 -11.45 9.42
CA LEU A 116 3.84 -11.61 9.38
C LEU A 116 3.38 -12.37 8.13
N PHE A 117 3.89 -12.00 6.95
CA PHE A 117 3.56 -12.68 5.70
C PHE A 117 4.02 -14.15 5.69
N ASP A 118 5.24 -14.42 6.16
CA ASP A 118 5.78 -15.78 6.26
C ASP A 118 4.90 -16.66 7.17
N LEU A 119 4.51 -16.15 8.35
CA LEU A 119 3.65 -16.87 9.30
C LEU A 119 2.22 -17.08 8.77
N ALA A 120 1.68 -16.13 8.02
CA ALA A 120 0.34 -16.20 7.44
C ALA A 120 0.27 -16.98 6.12
N GLY A 121 1.43 -17.38 5.56
CA GLY A 121 1.49 -18.04 4.26
C GLY A 121 1.14 -17.11 3.08
N VAL A 122 1.30 -15.80 3.25
CA VAL A 122 1.12 -14.82 2.17
C VAL A 122 2.43 -14.71 1.39
N LYS A 123 2.40 -15.00 0.10
CA LYS A 123 3.59 -14.91 -0.75
C LYS A 123 3.94 -13.44 -0.99
N TYR A 124 5.23 -13.12 -1.07
CA TYR A 124 5.67 -11.83 -1.55
C TYR A 124 6.86 -11.95 -2.50
N ARG A 125 6.90 -11.11 -3.53
CA ARG A 125 8.03 -11.06 -4.47
C ARG A 125 8.24 -9.68 -5.07
N GLN A 126 9.50 -9.36 -5.33
CA GLN A 126 9.84 -8.15 -6.06
C GLN A 126 9.47 -8.30 -7.54
N TYR A 127 8.87 -7.26 -8.11
CA TYR A 127 8.60 -7.16 -9.53
C TYR A 127 9.92 -7.06 -10.31
N LYS A 128 10.10 -7.94 -11.31
CA LYS A 128 11.28 -7.97 -12.19
C LYS A 128 10.95 -7.73 -13.66
N GLY A 129 9.76 -7.18 -13.93
CA GLY A 129 9.27 -6.99 -15.30
C GLY A 129 9.74 -5.71 -15.96
N ARG A 130 9.20 -5.45 -17.15
CA ARG A 130 9.58 -4.30 -17.98
C ARG A 130 9.06 -3.00 -17.37
N ARG A 131 9.88 -1.93 -17.45
CA ARG A 131 9.50 -0.56 -17.08
C ARG A 131 9.20 0.22 -18.37
N PRO A 132 7.94 0.26 -18.84
CA PRO A 132 7.60 1.04 -20.01
C PRO A 132 7.75 2.54 -19.69
N TYR A 133 8.44 3.27 -20.54
CA TYR A 133 8.42 4.73 -20.50
C TYR A 133 7.11 5.21 -21.14
N ILE A 134 6.23 5.81 -20.36
CA ILE A 134 4.95 6.34 -20.81
C ILE A 134 5.08 7.86 -20.84
N GLN A 135 5.03 8.46 -22.03
CA GLN A 135 4.90 9.91 -22.17
C GLN A 135 3.44 10.30 -21.95
N TYR A 136 3.19 11.13 -20.95
CA TYR A 136 1.91 11.81 -20.79
C TYR A 136 1.87 12.97 -21.81
N LYS A 137 0.86 12.97 -22.68
CA LYS A 137 0.54 14.14 -23.53
C LYS A 137 -0.22 15.18 -22.74
#